data_AF-A0A5D2MIP7-F1
#
_entry.id   AF-A0A5D2MIP7-F1
#
_cell.length_a   1.000
_cell.length_b   1.000
_cell.length_c   1.000
_cell.angle_alpha   90.00
_cell.angle_beta   90.00
_cell.angle_gamma   90.00
#
_symmetry.space_group_name_H-M   'P 1'
#
loop_
_entity.id
_entity.type
_entity.pdbx_description
1 polymer ?
#
loop_
_entity_poly.entity_id
_entity_poly.type
_entity_poly.pdbx_seq_one_letter_code
_entity_poly.pdbx_strand_id
1 'polypeptide(L)'
;MEKEMKFKCIALINFLVLQCLAILGVSKGFDFFYFVEQWPGSYCDSDKFSCCYPTTGKPAADFSIHGLWPNYRNGSYPQNCDPNNPFNESEIADLISSMRRNWPSLACPSSSGESFWSHEWEKHGTCSESLLDQHSYFQTALTLRQQTNILQSLKSESFQMEDLIALPTLKML
;
A
#
# COMPACT_ATOMS: atom_id res chain seq x y z
N MET A 1 22.49 -56.88 7.62
CA MET A 1 21.08 -56.42 7.64
C MET A 1 20.87 -55.18 8.50
N GLU A 2 21.35 -55.14 9.74
CA GLU A 2 21.15 -53.98 10.64
C GLU A 2 21.87 -52.69 10.19
N LYS A 3 23.11 -52.79 9.69
CA LYS A 3 23.89 -51.63 9.21
C LYS A 3 23.27 -50.97 7.97
N GLU A 4 22.76 -51.79 7.06
CA GLU A 4 22.01 -51.37 5.85
C GLU A 4 20.75 -50.58 6.22
N MET A 5 20.01 -51.06 7.22
CA MET A 5 18.79 -50.40 7.71
C MET A 5 19.10 -49.05 8.36
N LYS A 6 20.18 -48.96 9.15
CA LYS A 6 20.64 -47.69 9.74
C LYS A 6 21.04 -46.67 8.67
N PHE A 7 21.74 -47.09 7.61
CA PHE A 7 22.16 -46.21 6.52
C PHE A 7 20.95 -45.65 5.73
N LYS A 8 19.96 -46.50 5.43
CA LYS A 8 18.72 -46.07 4.76
C LYS A 8 17.91 -45.08 5.60
N CYS A 9 17.83 -45.27 6.92
CA CYS A 9 17.16 -44.33 7.82
C CYS A 9 17.85 -42.96 7.85
N ILE A 10 19.18 -42.92 7.91
CA ILE A 10 19.95 -41.65 7.92
C ILE A 10 19.75 -40.90 6.59
N ALA A 11 19.78 -41.61 5.46
CA ALA A 11 19.54 -41.01 4.14
C ALA A 11 18.12 -40.43 4.04
N LEU A 12 17.11 -41.14 4.54
CA LEU A 12 15.72 -40.66 4.58
C LEU A 12 15.55 -39.43 5.47
N ILE A 13 16.16 -39.42 6.66
CA ILE A 13 16.12 -38.28 7.58
C ILE A 13 16.76 -37.04 6.93
N ASN A 14 17.94 -37.20 6.32
CA ASN A 14 18.61 -36.08 5.64
C ASN A 14 17.78 -35.54 4.46
N PHE A 15 17.12 -36.42 3.70
CA PHE A 15 16.22 -36.02 2.62
C PHE A 15 14.99 -35.27 3.14
N LEU A 16 14.37 -35.75 4.23
CA LEU A 16 13.26 -35.07 4.91
C LEU A 16 13.68 -33.71 5.49
N VAL A 17 14.87 -33.60 6.09
CA VAL A 17 15.41 -32.34 6.61
C VAL A 17 15.68 -31.35 5.47
N LEU A 18 16.22 -31.81 4.34
CA LEU A 18 16.44 -30.97 3.15
C LEU A 18 15.12 -30.46 2.56
N GLN A 19 14.08 -31.29 2.52
CA GLN A 19 12.73 -30.87 2.13
C GLN A 19 12.13 -29.86 3.11
N CYS A 20 12.27 -30.08 4.43
CA CYS A 20 11.81 -29.14 5.44
C CYS A 20 12.52 -27.78 5.36
N LEU A 21 13.83 -27.76 5.10
CA LEU A 21 14.61 -26.53 4.94
C LEU A 21 14.21 -25.75 3.68
N ALA A 22 13.82 -26.43 2.60
CA ALA A 22 13.30 -25.78 1.40
C ALA A 22 11.93 -25.11 1.62
N ILE A 23 11.10 -25.63 2.54
CA ILE A 23 9.77 -25.09 2.84
C ILE A 23 9.85 -23.85 3.77
N LEU A 24 10.92 -23.72 4.56
CA LEU A 24 11.12 -22.60 5.48
C LEU A 24 11.54 -21.28 4.81
N GLY A 25 11.84 -21.31 3.51
CA GLY A 25 12.23 -20.13 2.71
C GLY A 25 11.07 -19.32 2.13
N VAL A 26 9.82 -19.64 2.47
CA VAL A 26 8.66 -18.85 2.02
C VAL A 26 8.60 -17.57 2.83
N SER A 27 8.75 -16.42 2.15
CA SER A 27 8.45 -15.10 2.70
C SER A 27 7.15 -15.18 3.51
N LYS A 28 7.17 -14.74 4.77
CA LYS A 28 5.91 -14.51 5.49
C LYS A 28 5.15 -13.50 4.65
N GLY A 29 4.07 -13.95 4.01
CA GLY A 29 3.18 -13.11 3.23
C GLY A 29 2.49 -12.06 4.10
N PHE A 30 1.24 -11.73 3.82
CA PHE A 30 0.46 -10.84 4.67
C PHE A 30 -0.97 -11.38 4.81
N ASP A 31 -1.72 -10.87 5.78
CA ASP A 31 -3.05 -11.40 6.09
C ASP A 31 -4.19 -10.61 5.42
N PHE A 32 -4.05 -9.28 5.32
CA PHE A 32 -5.03 -8.38 4.71
C PHE A 32 -4.38 -7.06 4.28
N PHE A 33 -5.12 -6.24 3.54
CA PHE A 33 -4.72 -4.87 3.20
C PHE A 33 -5.49 -3.85 4.04
N TYR A 34 -4.79 -2.82 4.52
CA TYR A 34 -5.42 -1.52 4.76
C TYR A 34 -5.41 -0.72 3.47
N PHE A 35 -6.59 -0.39 2.94
CA PHE A 35 -6.72 0.63 1.91
C PHE A 35 -7.00 1.96 2.61
N VAL A 36 -6.09 2.91 2.45
CA VAL A 36 -6.07 4.15 3.22
C VAL A 36 -6.29 5.33 2.29
N GLU A 37 -7.34 6.10 2.58
CA GLU A 37 -7.66 7.35 1.92
C GLU A 37 -7.47 8.52 2.90
N GLN A 38 -7.06 9.67 2.39
CA GLN A 38 -6.87 10.90 3.15
C GLN A 38 -7.77 12.02 2.61
N TRP A 39 -8.17 12.94 3.51
CA TRP A 39 -8.87 14.16 3.13
C TRP A 39 -7.87 15.31 2.95
N PRO A 40 -7.68 15.86 1.73
CA PRO A 40 -6.71 16.93 1.48
C PRO A 40 -6.90 18.18 2.34
N GLY A 41 -8.15 18.53 2.68
CA GLY A 41 -8.45 19.67 3.55
C GLY A 41 -7.82 19.50 4.94
N SER A 42 -8.03 18.35 5.58
CA SER A 42 -7.47 18.08 6.91
C SER A 42 -5.95 17.99 6.90
N TYR A 43 -5.35 17.50 5.81
CA TYR A 43 -3.90 17.50 5.68
C TYR A 43 -3.34 18.93 5.62
N CYS A 44 -3.97 19.80 4.83
CA CYS A 44 -3.47 21.15 4.57
C CYS A 44 -3.82 22.18 5.65
N ASP A 45 -4.82 21.92 6.47
CA ASP A 45 -5.20 22.78 7.61
C ASP A 45 -4.43 22.42 8.90
N SER A 46 -3.51 21.45 8.85
CA SER A 46 -2.72 21.00 10.00
C SER A 46 -1.50 21.88 10.26
N ASP A 47 -1.33 22.35 11.49
CA ASP A 47 -0.13 23.10 11.92
C ASP A 47 1.14 22.22 12.03
N LYS A 48 1.00 20.89 11.90
CA LYS A 48 2.13 19.96 12.11
C LYS A 48 3.07 19.86 10.91
N PHE A 49 2.57 20.11 9.70
CA PHE A 49 3.31 19.89 8.47
C PHE A 49 2.94 20.97 7.46
N SER A 50 3.87 21.35 6.59
CA SER A 50 3.55 22.22 5.45
C SER A 50 2.82 21.44 4.37
N CYS A 51 1.78 22.04 3.80
CA CYS A 51 1.08 21.51 2.63
C CYS A 51 1.45 22.31 1.38
N CYS A 52 1.74 21.59 0.30
CA CYS A 52 1.97 22.13 -1.03
C CYS A 52 1.06 21.39 -2.02
N TYR A 53 0.35 22.13 -2.87
CA TYR A 53 -0.42 21.49 -3.93
C TYR A 53 0.52 20.88 -4.98
N PRO A 54 0.12 19.77 -5.63
CA PRO A 54 0.86 19.19 -6.74
C PRO A 54 1.15 20.19 -7.86
N THR A 55 2.10 19.85 -8.73
CA THR A 55 2.40 20.62 -9.94
C THR A 55 1.21 20.73 -10.90
N THR A 56 0.23 19.82 -10.78
CA THR A 56 -1.04 19.84 -11.51
C THR A 56 -2.08 20.81 -10.93
N GLY A 57 -1.76 21.49 -9.82
CA GLY A 57 -2.63 22.45 -9.14
C GLY A 57 -3.36 21.87 -7.93
N LYS A 58 -4.31 22.63 -7.38
CA LYS A 58 -5.10 22.23 -6.21
C LYS A 58 -5.92 20.96 -6.54
N PRO A 59 -5.81 19.87 -5.75
CA PRO A 59 -6.62 18.67 -5.96
C PRO A 59 -8.12 18.94 -5.80
N ALA A 60 -8.94 18.03 -6.33
CA ALA A 60 -10.37 18.06 -6.08
C ALA A 60 -10.67 18.00 -4.58
N ALA A 61 -11.78 18.61 -4.15
CA ALA A 61 -12.29 18.48 -2.78
C ALA A 61 -12.94 17.11 -2.58
N ASP A 62 -12.11 16.07 -2.66
CA ASP A 62 -12.48 14.67 -2.54
C ASP A 62 -11.36 13.91 -1.83
N PHE A 63 -11.66 12.72 -1.31
CA PHE A 63 -10.67 11.85 -0.70
C PHE A 63 -9.61 11.46 -1.74
N SER A 64 -8.36 11.37 -1.32
CA SER A 64 -7.29 10.86 -2.17
C SER A 64 -6.66 9.63 -1.55
N ILE A 65 -6.10 8.75 -2.37
CA ILE A 65 -5.38 7.59 -1.88
C ILE A 65 -4.15 8.08 -1.09
N HIS A 66 -3.91 7.47 0.06
CA HIS A 66 -2.64 7.52 0.76
C HIS A 66 -1.83 6.26 0.44
N GLY A 67 -2.43 5.07 0.60
CA GLY A 67 -1.75 3.83 0.28
C GLY A 67 -2.58 2.56 0.42
N LEU A 68 -1.99 1.45 -0.02
CA LEU A 68 -2.54 0.10 0.05
C LEU A 68 -1.54 -0.79 0.80
N TRP A 69 -1.79 -1.08 2.07
CA TRP A 69 -0.76 -1.57 2.98
C TRP A 69 -1.02 -3.02 3.42
N PRO A 70 -0.20 -3.98 2.96
CA PRO A 70 -0.15 -5.32 3.53
C PRO A 70 0.02 -5.27 5.06
N ASN A 71 -0.79 -6.03 5.79
CA ASN A 71 -0.81 -6.05 7.25
C ASN A 71 -1.00 -7.47 7.80
N TYR A 72 -0.58 -7.67 9.04
CA TYR A 72 -0.81 -8.90 9.80
C TYR A 72 -1.93 -8.72 10.84
N ARG A 73 -2.64 -9.80 11.16
CA ARG A 73 -3.72 -9.81 12.18
C ARG A 73 -3.24 -9.53 13.60
N ASN A 74 -1.94 -9.65 13.86
CA ASN A 74 -1.33 -9.32 15.16
C ASN A 74 -1.07 -7.82 15.33
N GLY A 75 -1.40 -6.98 14.33
CA GLY A 75 -1.21 -5.53 14.35
C GLY A 75 0.16 -5.05 13.87
N SER A 76 1.11 -5.93 13.56
CA SER A 76 2.34 -5.55 12.84
C SER A 76 2.10 -5.58 11.32
N TYR A 77 3.07 -5.08 10.55
CA TYR A 77 3.01 -5.09 9.08
C TYR A 77 4.39 -5.37 8.49
N PRO A 78 4.46 -6.03 7.31
CA PRO A 78 5.71 -6.12 6.56
C PRO A 78 6.00 -4.78 5.86
N GLN A 79 7.27 -4.41 5.76
CA GLN A 79 7.70 -3.23 5.01
C GLN A 79 9.07 -3.44 4.35
N ASN A 80 9.32 -2.74 3.25
CA ASN A 80 10.60 -2.75 2.53
C ASN A 80 11.04 -4.18 2.13
N CYS A 81 10.11 -4.95 1.56
CA CYS A 81 10.26 -6.40 1.42
C CYS A 81 11.18 -6.85 0.30
N ASP A 82 11.30 -6.06 -0.78
CA ASP A 82 12.24 -6.32 -1.86
C ASP A 82 13.03 -5.06 -2.26
N PRO A 83 14.27 -4.89 -1.79
CA PRO A 83 15.13 -3.78 -2.20
C PRO A 83 15.64 -3.90 -3.64
N ASN A 84 15.46 -5.05 -4.31
CA ASN A 84 15.86 -5.26 -5.70
C ASN A 84 14.72 -4.98 -6.70
N ASN A 85 13.54 -4.60 -6.22
CA ASN A 85 12.41 -4.21 -7.04
C ASN A 85 12.02 -2.74 -6.81
N PRO A 86 12.91 -1.79 -7.18
CA PRO A 86 12.65 -0.37 -7.00
C PRO A 86 11.49 0.09 -7.89
N PHE A 87 10.89 1.24 -7.53
CA PHE A 87 9.80 1.79 -8.30
C PHE A 87 10.21 2.09 -9.75
N ASN A 88 9.38 1.67 -10.70
CA ASN A 88 9.59 1.86 -12.13
C ASN A 88 8.38 2.53 -12.80
N GLU A 89 8.42 3.85 -12.99
CA GLU A 89 7.31 4.61 -13.57
C GLU A 89 6.83 4.06 -14.92
N SER A 90 7.72 3.48 -15.74
CA SER A 90 7.36 2.96 -17.06
C SER A 90 6.35 1.81 -17.01
N GLU A 91 6.32 1.06 -15.92
CA GLU A 91 5.35 -0.02 -15.72
C GLU A 91 3.96 0.48 -15.37
N ILE A 92 3.79 1.75 -15.00
CA ILE A 92 2.49 2.34 -14.65
C ILE A 92 2.14 3.51 -15.56
N ALA A 93 2.77 3.61 -16.73
CA ALA A 93 2.67 4.76 -17.63
C ALA A 93 1.21 5.08 -18.04
N ASP A 94 0.39 4.05 -18.23
CA ASP A 94 -1.04 4.17 -18.53
C ASP A 94 -1.87 4.68 -17.33
N LEU A 95 -1.37 4.53 -16.10
CA LEU A 95 -2.04 4.93 -14.86
C LEU A 95 -1.69 6.35 -14.41
N ILE A 96 -0.61 6.96 -14.93
CA ILE A 96 -0.06 8.25 -14.43
C ILE A 96 -1.11 9.36 -14.36
N SER A 97 -1.99 9.48 -15.36
CA SER A 97 -3.05 10.50 -15.34
C SER A 97 -4.01 10.30 -14.17
N SER A 98 -4.39 9.05 -13.90
CA SER A 98 -5.25 8.67 -12.79
C SER A 98 -4.54 8.83 -11.45
N MET A 99 -3.26 8.48 -11.36
CA MET A 99 -2.42 8.64 -10.18
C MET A 99 -2.31 10.12 -9.77
N ARG A 100 -2.01 11.02 -10.71
CA ARG A 100 -1.93 12.47 -10.44
C ARG A 100 -3.23 13.06 -9.90
N ARG A 101 -4.38 12.49 -10.28
CA ARG A 101 -5.70 12.96 -9.85
C ARG A 101 -6.12 12.37 -8.51
N ASN A 102 -5.92 11.07 -8.32
CA ASN A 102 -6.52 10.32 -7.22
C ASN A 102 -5.53 9.96 -6.12
N TRP A 103 -4.23 10.07 -6.37
CA TRP A 103 -3.15 9.79 -5.42
C TRP A 103 -2.08 10.91 -5.44
N PRO A 104 -2.47 12.20 -5.30
CA PRO A 104 -1.53 13.31 -5.30
C PRO A 104 -0.66 13.32 -4.04
N SER A 105 0.57 13.84 -4.16
CA SER A 105 1.36 14.24 -3.00
C SER A 105 0.95 15.65 -2.55
N LEU A 106 0.76 15.83 -1.25
CA LEU A 106 0.51 17.13 -0.61
C LEU A 106 1.73 17.66 0.16
N ALA A 107 2.84 16.91 0.14
CA ALA A 107 4.07 17.28 0.82
C ALA A 107 4.77 18.45 0.11
N CYS A 108 5.53 19.23 0.87
CA CYS A 108 6.37 20.30 0.32
C CYS A 108 7.80 19.83 0.04
N PRO A 109 8.45 20.33 -1.02
CA PRO A 109 7.92 21.26 -2.03
C PRO A 109 6.91 20.58 -2.97
N SER A 110 6.15 21.39 -3.72
CA SER A 110 5.24 20.92 -4.77
C SER A 110 5.95 19.93 -5.71
N SER A 111 5.29 18.81 -6.01
CA SER A 111 5.82 17.74 -6.84
C SER A 111 4.75 17.13 -7.74
N SER A 112 5.17 16.30 -8.70
CA SER A 112 4.27 15.58 -9.61
C SER A 112 3.78 14.23 -9.05
N GLY A 113 4.23 13.86 -7.83
CA GLY A 113 3.75 12.71 -7.06
C GLY A 113 4.66 11.47 -7.08
N GLU A 114 5.61 11.40 -8.01
CA GLU A 114 6.41 10.20 -8.30
C GLU A 114 7.22 9.72 -7.08
N SER A 115 7.80 10.65 -6.31
CA SER A 115 8.51 10.30 -5.07
C SER A 115 7.59 9.71 -4.00
N PHE A 116 6.31 10.11 -3.96
CA PHE A 116 5.35 9.55 -3.02
C PHE A 116 4.94 8.15 -3.47
N TRP A 117 4.70 7.93 -4.77
CA TRP A 117 4.38 6.61 -5.30
C TRP A 117 5.55 5.63 -5.16
N SER A 118 6.79 6.09 -5.40
CA SER A 118 8.00 5.30 -5.14
C SER A 118 8.10 4.89 -3.68
N HIS A 119 7.85 5.82 -2.73
CA HIS A 119 7.81 5.49 -1.31
C HIS A 119 6.78 4.40 -0.99
N GLU A 120 5.54 4.56 -1.47
CA GLU A 120 4.45 3.61 -1.20
C GLU A 120 4.71 2.24 -1.84
N TRP A 121 5.27 2.20 -3.06
CA TRP A 121 5.67 0.95 -3.70
C TRP A 121 6.79 0.26 -2.92
N GLU A 122 7.92 0.94 -2.71
CA GLU A 122 9.11 0.32 -2.11
C GLU A 122 8.87 -0.11 -0.67
N LYS A 123 8.10 0.66 0.09
CA LYS A 123 7.79 0.35 1.49
C LYS A 123 6.65 -0.66 1.63
N HIS A 124 5.59 -0.57 0.84
CA HIS A 124 4.38 -1.38 1.04
C HIS A 124 4.05 -2.30 -0.14
N GLY A 125 4.15 -1.80 -1.38
CA GLY A 125 3.87 -2.58 -2.59
C GLY A 125 4.77 -3.82 -2.76
N THR A 126 6.07 -3.69 -2.49
CA THR A 126 7.03 -4.82 -2.55
C THR A 126 6.66 -5.97 -1.60
N CYS A 127 5.89 -5.69 -0.54
CA CYS A 127 5.41 -6.71 0.39
C CYS A 127 4.17 -7.48 -0.12
N SER A 128 3.66 -7.12 -1.30
CA SER A 128 2.50 -7.75 -1.94
C SER A 128 2.82 -8.45 -3.26
N GLU A 129 4.10 -8.53 -3.66
CA GLU A 129 4.55 -9.06 -4.96
C GLU A 129 4.10 -10.49 -5.26
N SER A 130 3.87 -11.29 -4.23
CA SER A 130 3.29 -12.64 -4.38
C SER A 130 1.87 -12.65 -4.99
N LEU A 131 1.20 -11.49 -5.03
CA LEU A 131 -0.18 -11.31 -5.49
C LEU A 131 -0.32 -10.17 -6.50
N LEU A 132 0.43 -9.07 -6.32
CA LEU A 132 0.32 -7.86 -7.11
C LEU A 132 1.72 -7.42 -7.56
N ASP A 133 1.96 -7.41 -8.86
CA ASP A 133 3.08 -6.65 -9.42
C ASP A 133 2.84 -5.14 -9.30
N GLN A 134 3.82 -4.33 -9.69
CA GLN A 134 3.75 -2.88 -9.50
C GLN A 134 2.53 -2.26 -10.20
N HIS A 135 2.28 -2.62 -11.47
CA HIS A 135 1.11 -2.12 -12.19
C HIS A 135 -0.18 -2.52 -11.46
N SER A 136 -0.33 -3.79 -11.11
CA SER A 136 -1.52 -4.32 -10.44
C SER A 136 -1.74 -3.71 -9.06
N TYR A 137 -0.68 -3.38 -8.32
CA TYR A 137 -0.75 -2.70 -7.03
C TYR A 137 -1.41 -1.31 -7.16
N PHE A 138 -0.90 -0.48 -8.07
CA PHE A 138 -1.45 0.85 -8.30
C PHE A 138 -2.85 0.80 -8.93
N GLN A 139 -3.07 -0.09 -9.91
CA GLN A 139 -4.39 -0.28 -10.52
C GLN A 139 -5.43 -0.74 -9.50
N THR A 140 -5.06 -1.62 -8.57
CA THR A 140 -5.95 -2.09 -7.50
C THR A 140 -6.34 -0.96 -6.57
N ALA A 141 -5.38 -0.15 -6.11
CA ALA A 141 -5.67 1.01 -5.25
C ALA A 141 -6.57 2.04 -5.96
N LEU A 142 -6.34 2.31 -7.24
CA LEU A 142 -7.20 3.18 -8.06
C LEU A 142 -8.62 2.61 -8.20
N THR A 143 -8.74 1.29 -8.37
CA THR A 143 -10.04 0.61 -8.47
C THR A 143 -10.80 0.67 -7.15
N LEU A 144 -10.12 0.41 -6.03
CA LEU A 144 -10.70 0.52 -4.69
C LEU A 144 -11.19 1.95 -4.42
N ARG A 145 -10.41 2.97 -4.77
CA ARG A 145 -10.80 4.38 -4.64
C ARG A 145 -12.09 4.71 -5.40
N GLN A 146 -12.27 4.14 -6.58
CA GLN A 146 -13.49 4.33 -7.36
C GLN A 146 -14.69 3.61 -6.73
N GLN A 147 -14.46 2.44 -6.14
CA GLN A 147 -15.51 1.61 -5.52
C GLN A 147 -15.97 2.14 -4.17
N THR A 148 -15.07 2.64 -3.32
CA THR A 148 -15.40 3.15 -1.98
C THR A 148 -16.18 4.45 -2.05
N ASN A 149 -15.76 5.37 -2.93
CA ASN A 149 -16.36 6.68 -3.19
C ASN A 149 -16.88 7.35 -1.89
N ILE A 150 -16.00 7.46 -0.90
CA ILE A 150 -16.34 7.87 0.48
C ILE A 150 -17.14 9.18 0.48
N LEU A 151 -16.74 10.17 -0.32
CA LEU A 151 -17.42 11.46 -0.36
C LEU A 151 -18.87 11.33 -0.82
N GLN A 152 -19.15 10.51 -1.84
CA GLN A 152 -20.52 10.30 -2.31
C GLN A 152 -21.36 9.63 -1.22
N SER A 153 -20.80 8.63 -0.55
CA SER A 153 -21.45 7.91 0.56
C SER A 153 -21.78 8.84 1.73
N LEU A 154 -20.88 9.78 2.08
CA LEU A 154 -21.12 10.79 3.11
C LEU A 154 -22.21 11.81 2.69
N LYS A 155 -22.21 12.24 1.43
CA LYS A 155 -23.22 13.19 0.91
C LYS A 155 -24.64 12.59 0.89
N SER A 156 -24.77 11.29 0.65
CA SER A 156 -26.08 10.62 0.67
C SER A 156 -26.73 10.55 2.05
N GLU A 157 -25.97 10.78 3.12
CA GLU A 157 -26.41 10.70 4.52
C GLU A 157 -26.81 12.07 5.12
N SER A 158 -27.11 13.09 4.30
CA SER A 158 -27.44 14.46 4.76
C SER A 158 -26.29 15.20 5.47
N PHE A 159 -25.05 14.72 5.35
CA PHE A 159 -23.87 15.39 5.88
C PHE A 159 -23.43 16.50 4.92
N GLN A 160 -23.44 17.75 5.35
CA GLN A 160 -22.95 18.86 4.53
C GLN A 160 -21.41 18.90 4.59
N MET A 161 -20.75 19.29 3.49
CA MET A 161 -19.29 19.33 3.42
C MET A 161 -18.66 20.31 4.43
N GLU A 162 -19.44 21.30 4.87
CA GLU A 162 -19.08 22.24 5.95
C GLU A 162 -18.87 21.53 7.29
N ASP A 163 -19.56 20.40 7.53
CA ASP A 163 -19.43 19.62 8.75
C ASP A 163 -18.12 18.79 8.77
N LEU A 164 -17.53 18.44 7.61
CA LEU A 164 -16.22 17.77 7.53
C LEU A 164 -15.08 18.69 7.96
N ILE A 165 -15.19 19.98 7.66
CA ILE A 165 -14.22 21.01 8.07
C ILE A 165 -14.38 21.33 9.56
N ALA A 166 -15.61 21.22 10.09
CA ALA A 166 -15.95 21.47 11.48
C ALA A 166 -15.79 20.25 12.41
N LEU A 167 -15.33 19.09 11.92
CA LEU A 167 -15.03 17.93 12.74
C LEU A 167 -13.53 17.91 13.10
N PRO A 168 -13.12 18.45 14.27
CA PRO A 168 -11.75 18.31 14.77
C PRO A 168 -11.37 16.84 15.13
N THR A 169 -12.28 15.89 14.92
CA THR A 169 -12.20 14.53 15.47
C THR A 169 -12.44 13.40 14.48
N LEU A 170 -12.42 13.64 13.16
CA LEU A 170 -12.23 12.52 12.22
C LEU A 170 -10.73 12.23 12.05
N LYS A 171 -10.06 11.86 13.16
CA LYS A 171 -8.90 10.97 13.06
C LYS A 171 -9.47 9.61 12.67
N MET A 172 -9.67 9.39 11.37
CA MET A 172 -9.74 8.03 10.86
C MET A 172 -8.44 7.34 11.28
N LEU A 173 -8.60 6.28 12.07
CA LEU A 173 -7.53 5.40 12.56
C LEU A 173 -6.63 4.93 11.42
#